data_AF-A0A6N8NJN8-F1
#
_entry.id   AF-A0A6N8NJN8-F1
#
_cell.length_a   1.000
_cell.length_b   1.000
_cell.length_c   1.000
_cell.angle_alpha   90.00
_cell.angle_beta   90.00
_cell.angle_gamma   90.00
#
_symmetry.space_group_name_H-M   'P 1'
#
loop_
_entity.id
_entity.type
_entity.pdbx_description
1 polymer ?
#
loop_
_entity_poly.entity_id
_entity_poly.type
_entity_poly.pdbx_seq_one_letter_code
_entity_poly.pdbx_strand_id
1 'polypeptide(L)'
;MKLRSVTYALFIAGLAAFSTSSLAAQSLRFGYETSQTDSQHIAAKKFNDLLQERTKGELKLKLFPDSTLGNAQAMISGVRGGTIDMEMSGSNNFAGLSPVMNLLDVPFLFRDTAHAHKTLDGKVGD
;
A
#
# COMPACT_ATOMS: atom_id res chain seq x y z
N MET A 1 -18.56 47.55 34.40
CA MET A 1 -17.91 47.38 33.08
C MET A 1 -16.90 46.23 32.99
N LYS A 2 -16.21 45.83 34.09
CA LYS A 2 -15.16 44.79 34.07
C LYS A 2 -15.66 43.35 33.91
N LEU A 3 -16.90 43.04 34.32
CA LEU A 3 -17.43 41.67 34.32
C LEU A 3 -17.72 41.09 32.92
N ARG A 4 -18.05 41.95 31.94
CA ARG A 4 -18.27 41.55 30.55
C ARG A 4 -16.97 41.22 29.80
N SER A 5 -15.85 41.83 30.19
CA SER A 5 -14.54 41.59 29.56
C SER A 5 -13.97 40.21 29.88
N VAL A 6 -14.28 39.67 31.07
CA VAL A 6 -13.84 38.33 31.51
C VAL A 6 -14.62 37.23 30.80
N THR A 7 -15.90 37.46 30.50
CA THR A 7 -16.73 36.49 29.77
C THR A 7 -16.31 36.34 28.31
N TYR A 8 -15.90 37.44 27.65
CA TYR A 8 -15.36 37.41 26.30
C TYR A 8 -13.97 36.73 26.22
N ALA A 9 -13.12 36.92 27.23
CA ALA A 9 -11.81 36.28 27.29
C ALA A 9 -11.91 34.75 27.43
N LEU A 10 -12.88 34.24 28.19
CA LEU A 10 -13.13 32.80 28.28
C LEU A 10 -13.71 32.20 26.99
N PHE A 11 -14.51 32.97 26.24
CA PHE A 11 -15.07 32.51 24.96
C PHE A 11 -14.00 32.40 23.85
N ILE A 12 -13.02 33.31 23.84
CA ILE A 12 -11.91 33.28 22.87
C ILE A 12 -10.91 32.16 23.21
N ALA A 13 -10.66 31.89 24.49
CA ALA A 13 -9.80 30.78 24.92
C ALA A 13 -10.40 29.39 24.58
N GLY A 14 -11.73 29.25 24.60
CA GLY A 14 -12.42 28.01 24.21
C GLY A 14 -12.36 27.72 22.70
N LEU A 15 -12.25 28.76 21.86
CA LEU A 15 -12.21 28.60 20.40
C LEU A 15 -10.82 28.21 19.86
N ALA A 16 -9.75 28.51 20.62
CA ALA A 16 -8.38 28.16 20.25
C ALA A 16 -8.04 26.66 20.49
N ALA A 17 -8.88 25.93 21.22
CA ALA A 17 -8.64 24.53 21.57
C ALA A 17 -9.22 23.50 20.56
N PHE A 18 -9.90 23.95 19.50
CA PHE A 18 -10.66 23.07 18.60
C PHE A 18 -10.00 22.75 17.25
N SER A 19 -8.73 23.14 17.02
CA SER A 19 -8.15 23.11 15.66
C SER A 19 -6.88 22.26 15.48
N THR A 20 -6.62 21.29 16.35
CA THR A 20 -5.69 20.20 16.03
C THR A 20 -6.47 18.93 15.73
N SER A 21 -7.05 18.86 14.53
CA SER A 21 -7.42 17.57 13.95
C SER A 21 -6.13 16.76 13.82
N SER A 22 -5.92 15.81 14.74
CA SER A 22 -4.95 14.74 14.56
C SER A 22 -5.33 14.00 13.28
N LEU A 23 -4.62 14.23 12.19
CA LEU A 23 -4.74 13.42 10.98
C LEU A 23 -4.18 12.04 11.34
N ALA A 24 -5.05 11.12 11.75
CA ALA A 24 -4.66 9.74 11.95
C ALA A 24 -4.29 9.13 10.60
N ALA A 25 -3.06 8.64 10.46
CA ALA A 25 -2.56 8.01 9.24
C ALA A 25 -3.48 6.86 8.80
N GLN A 26 -3.98 6.91 7.56
CA GLN A 26 -4.78 5.83 6.99
C GLN A 26 -3.88 4.61 6.76
N SER A 27 -4.28 3.48 7.33
CA SER A 27 -3.53 2.23 7.26
C SER A 27 -4.10 1.32 6.17
N LEU A 28 -3.33 1.08 5.12
CA LEU A 28 -3.69 0.19 4.02
C LEU A 28 -3.20 -1.24 4.31
N ARG A 29 -4.06 -2.24 4.20
CA ARG A 29 -3.70 -3.65 4.37
C ARG A 29 -3.02 -4.15 3.12
N PHE A 30 -1.78 -4.61 3.27
CA PHE A 30 -0.96 -5.11 2.16
C PHE A 30 -0.54 -6.56 2.42
N GLY A 31 -1.10 -7.49 1.65
CA GLY A 31 -0.87 -8.93 1.78
C GLY A 31 0.06 -9.52 0.72
N TYR A 32 0.81 -10.55 1.08
CA TYR A 32 1.61 -11.37 0.16
C TYR A 32 1.91 -12.74 0.77
N GLU A 33 2.15 -13.75 -0.06
CA GLU A 33 2.25 -15.15 0.38
C GLU A 33 3.58 -15.49 1.05
N THR A 34 4.63 -14.76 0.67
CA THR A 34 6.02 -15.03 1.05
C THR A 34 6.36 -14.67 2.49
N SER A 35 7.45 -15.25 2.99
CA SER A 35 7.88 -15.05 4.36
C SER A 35 8.58 -13.73 4.60
N GLN A 36 8.78 -13.40 5.88
CA GLN A 36 9.47 -12.18 6.29
C GLN A 36 10.96 -12.12 5.90
N THR A 37 11.56 -13.22 5.46
CA THR A 37 12.93 -13.25 4.95
C THR A 37 13.00 -13.12 3.43
N ASP A 38 11.86 -13.14 2.74
CA ASP A 38 11.79 -13.03 1.28
C ASP A 38 12.04 -11.59 0.78
N SER A 39 12.56 -11.50 -0.43
CA SER A 39 12.72 -10.25 -1.19
C SER A 39 11.44 -9.40 -1.24
N GLN A 40 10.27 -10.02 -1.37
CA GLN A 40 8.97 -9.37 -1.38
C GLN A 40 8.68 -8.63 -0.07
N HIS A 41 8.98 -9.24 1.07
CA HIS A 41 8.82 -8.59 2.37
C HIS A 41 9.77 -7.40 2.54
N ILE A 42 11.02 -7.54 2.05
CA ILE A 42 12.00 -6.44 2.06
C ILE A 42 11.48 -5.26 1.21
N ALA A 43 10.97 -5.55 0.01
CA ALA A 43 10.38 -4.55 -0.88
C ALA A 43 9.15 -3.88 -0.24
N ALA A 44 8.26 -4.64 0.40
CA ALA A 44 7.06 -4.12 1.06
C ALA A 44 7.40 -3.17 2.23
N LYS A 45 8.43 -3.48 3.01
CA LYS A 45 8.95 -2.56 4.05
C LYS A 45 9.48 -1.27 3.44
N LYS A 46 10.31 -1.37 2.40
CA LYS A 46 10.84 -0.18 1.72
C LYS A 46 9.73 0.65 1.08
N PHE A 47 8.71 0.02 0.53
CA PHE A 47 7.54 0.69 0.00
C PHE A 47 6.77 1.44 1.10
N ASN A 48 6.57 0.82 2.26
CA ASN A 48 5.94 1.48 3.41
C ASN A 48 6.72 2.73 3.87
N ASP A 49 8.05 2.66 3.90
CA ASP A 49 8.90 3.80 4.28
C ASP A 49 8.74 4.96 3.27
N LEU A 50 8.84 4.65 1.98
CA LEU A 50 8.69 5.63 0.90
C LEU A 50 7.28 6.20 0.82
N LEU A 51 6.25 5.39 1.11
CA LEU A 51 4.86 5.82 1.14
C LEU A 51 4.67 6.86 2.25
N GLN A 52 5.14 6.57 3.45
CA GLN A 52 5.05 7.52 4.57
C GLN A 52 5.83 8.80 4.29
N GLU A 53 7.03 8.70 3.72
CA GLU A 53 7.84 9.87 3.34
C GLU A 53 7.10 10.76 2.33
N ARG A 54 6.61 10.17 1.23
CA ARG A 54 5.98 10.92 0.14
C ARG A 54 4.60 11.45 0.49
N THR A 55 3.89 10.79 1.41
CA THR A 55 2.56 11.21 1.87
C THR A 55 2.63 12.02 3.16
N LYS A 56 3.82 12.39 3.64
CA LYS A 56 4.01 13.11 4.91
C LYS A 56 3.32 12.43 6.10
N GLY A 57 3.31 11.10 6.09
CA GLY A 57 2.69 10.27 7.11
C GLY A 57 1.18 10.10 7.00
N GLU A 58 0.52 10.65 5.98
CA GLU A 58 -0.93 10.49 5.78
C GLU A 58 -1.32 9.03 5.47
N LEU A 59 -0.45 8.28 4.78
CA LEU A 59 -0.64 6.87 4.46
C LEU A 59 0.46 6.00 5.09
N LYS A 60 0.07 4.80 5.54
CA LYS A 60 0.99 3.74 5.97
C LYS A 60 0.47 2.37 5.57
N LEU A 61 1.35 1.39 5.50
CA LEU A 61 1.01 -0.01 5.22
C LEU A 61 0.97 -0.82 6.50
N LYS A 62 -0.05 -1.66 6.62
CA LYS A 62 -0.07 -2.80 7.54
C LYS A 62 0.26 -4.04 6.73
N LEU A 63 1.44 -4.59 6.95
CA LEU A 63 1.97 -5.72 6.19
C LEU A 63 1.45 -7.05 6.74
N PHE A 64 1.02 -7.92 5.84
CA PHE A 64 0.50 -9.25 6.13
C PHE A 64 1.28 -10.30 5.31
N PRO A 65 2.48 -10.69 5.76
CA PRO A 65 3.29 -11.73 5.12
C PRO A 65 2.70 -13.13 5.39
N ASP A 66 3.40 -14.17 4.92
CA ASP A 66 3.17 -15.57 5.30
C ASP A 66 1.74 -16.05 5.00
N SER A 67 1.11 -15.53 3.94
CA SER A 67 -0.27 -15.85 3.56
C SER A 67 -1.29 -15.63 4.70
N THR A 68 -1.02 -14.70 5.62
CA THR A 68 -1.87 -14.45 6.80
C THR A 68 -3.28 -13.97 6.46
N LEU A 69 -3.49 -13.42 5.25
CA LEU A 69 -4.80 -13.05 4.71
C LEU A 69 -5.38 -14.10 3.74
N GLY A 70 -4.76 -15.27 3.63
CA GLY A 70 -5.10 -16.33 2.68
C GLY A 70 -4.06 -16.47 1.55
N ASN A 71 -4.32 -17.41 0.65
CA ASN A 71 -3.52 -17.59 -0.57
C ASN A 71 -3.73 -16.45 -1.59
N ALA A 72 -2.94 -16.41 -2.64
CA ALA A 72 -3.00 -15.36 -3.66
C ALA A 72 -4.41 -15.16 -4.24
N GLN A 73 -5.13 -16.22 -4.58
CA GLN A 73 -6.48 -16.10 -5.17
C GLN A 73 -7.49 -15.50 -4.20
N ALA A 74 -7.41 -15.86 -2.91
CA ALA A 74 -8.23 -15.26 -1.86
C ALA A 74 -7.87 -13.77 -1.68
N MET A 75 -6.57 -13.43 -1.70
CA MET A 75 -6.12 -12.04 -1.55
C MET A 75 -6.51 -11.16 -2.75
N ILE A 76 -6.32 -11.64 -3.98
CA ILE A 76 -6.78 -10.99 -5.21
C ILE A 76 -8.28 -10.71 -5.15
N SER A 77 -9.08 -11.71 -4.75
CA SER A 77 -10.52 -11.55 -4.59
C SER A 77 -10.85 -10.53 -3.49
N GLY A 78 -10.09 -10.53 -2.39
CA GLY A 78 -10.20 -9.56 -1.30
C GLY A 78 -9.91 -8.13 -1.74
N VAL A 79 -8.91 -7.92 -2.61
CA VAL A 79 -8.63 -6.61 -3.22
C VAL A 79 -9.79 -6.17 -4.10
N ARG A 80 -10.28 -7.06 -4.97
CA ARG A 80 -11.46 -6.77 -5.82
C ARG A 80 -12.72 -6.46 -5.02
N GLY A 81 -12.88 -7.09 -3.85
CA GLY A 81 -13.98 -6.86 -2.92
C GLY A 81 -13.79 -5.68 -1.98
N GLY A 82 -12.62 -5.02 -1.97
CA GLY A 82 -12.29 -3.94 -1.04
C GLY A 82 -12.03 -4.38 0.41
N THR A 83 -11.97 -5.69 0.66
CA THR A 83 -11.63 -6.25 1.98
C THR A 83 -10.13 -6.46 2.16
N ILE A 84 -9.30 -6.13 1.17
CA ILE A 84 -7.85 -5.96 1.26
C ILE A 84 -7.52 -4.74 0.40
N ASP A 85 -6.57 -3.90 0.82
CA ASP A 85 -6.30 -2.65 0.09
C ASP A 85 -5.28 -2.88 -1.03
N MET A 86 -4.27 -3.71 -0.79
CA MET A 86 -3.26 -4.11 -1.78
C MET A 86 -2.83 -5.56 -1.56
N GLU A 87 -2.42 -6.22 -2.64
CA GLU A 87 -1.75 -7.51 -2.57
C GLU A 87 -0.60 -7.58 -3.59
N MET A 88 0.40 -8.42 -3.31
CA MET A 88 1.51 -8.69 -4.20
C MET A 88 1.65 -10.20 -4.38
N SER A 89 1.57 -10.63 -5.63
CA SER A 89 1.58 -12.03 -6.06
C SER A 89 2.40 -12.21 -7.34
N GLY A 90 2.78 -13.45 -7.65
CA GLY A 90 3.39 -13.79 -8.95
C GLY A 90 2.44 -13.57 -10.13
N SER A 91 2.99 -13.30 -11.31
CA SER A 91 2.28 -13.11 -12.58
C SER A 91 1.29 -14.23 -12.89
N ASN A 92 1.69 -15.47 -12.64
CA ASN A 92 0.90 -16.68 -12.84
C ASN A 92 -0.46 -16.66 -12.11
N ASN A 93 -0.55 -16.01 -10.95
CA ASN A 93 -1.79 -15.92 -10.18
C ASN A 93 -2.83 -15.01 -10.85
N PHE A 94 -2.43 -14.16 -11.79
CA PHE A 94 -3.31 -13.26 -12.53
C PHE A 94 -3.76 -13.79 -13.89
N ALA A 95 -3.27 -14.97 -14.30
CA ALA A 95 -3.59 -15.57 -15.60
C ALA A 95 -5.10 -15.73 -15.86
N GLY A 96 -5.87 -16.04 -14.82
CA GLY A 96 -7.33 -16.15 -14.91
C GLY A 96 -8.06 -14.80 -15.05
N LEU A 97 -7.42 -13.69 -14.70
CA LEU A 97 -7.94 -12.33 -14.86
C LEU A 97 -7.48 -11.71 -16.18
N SER A 98 -6.23 -11.94 -16.55
CA SER A 98 -5.62 -11.45 -17.77
C SER A 98 -4.73 -12.54 -18.37
N PRO A 99 -5.19 -13.23 -19.43
CA PRO A 99 -4.45 -14.33 -20.04
C PRO A 99 -3.05 -13.95 -20.54
N VAL A 100 -2.82 -12.66 -20.84
CA VAL A 100 -1.52 -12.15 -21.28
C VAL A 100 -0.43 -12.29 -20.21
N MET A 101 -0.81 -12.38 -18.94
CA MET A 101 0.15 -12.55 -17.83
C MET A 101 0.93 -13.86 -17.92
N ASN A 102 0.34 -14.90 -18.54
CA ASN A 102 1.03 -16.17 -18.80
C ASN A 102 2.26 -16.02 -19.70
N LEU A 103 2.32 -14.96 -20.52
CA LEU A 103 3.46 -14.74 -21.40
C LEU A 103 4.75 -14.58 -20.60
N LEU A 104 4.68 -13.93 -19.43
CA LEU A 104 5.85 -13.67 -18.59
C LEU A 104 6.48 -14.95 -18.00
N ASP A 105 5.72 -16.04 -17.96
CA ASP A 105 6.13 -17.31 -17.37
C ASP A 105 6.67 -18.30 -18.41
N VAL A 106 6.81 -17.89 -19.68
CA VAL A 106 7.39 -18.74 -20.74
C VAL A 106 8.88 -19.02 -20.44
N PRO A 107 9.30 -20.29 -20.38
CA PRO A 107 10.69 -20.64 -20.09
C PRO A 107 11.67 -19.99 -21.06
N PHE A 108 12.75 -19.41 -20.51
CA PHE A 108 13.81 -18.73 -21.26
C PHE A 108 13.36 -17.54 -22.12
N LEU A 109 12.20 -16.93 -21.81
CA LEU A 109 11.71 -15.74 -22.53
C LEU A 109 12.70 -14.56 -22.45
N PHE A 110 13.24 -14.32 -21.26
CA PHE A 110 14.22 -13.28 -21.03
C PHE A 110 15.65 -13.86 -21.06
N ARG A 111 16.58 -13.07 -21.59
CA ARG A 111 18.00 -13.47 -21.74
C ARG A 111 18.74 -13.37 -20.40
N ASP A 112 18.39 -12.33 -19.64
CA ASP A 112 18.93 -11.97 -18.34
C ASP A 112 17.95 -10.99 -17.66
N THR A 113 18.27 -10.60 -16.42
CA THR A 113 17.46 -9.64 -15.65
C THR A 113 17.40 -8.26 -16.29
N ALA A 114 18.48 -7.80 -16.93
CA ALA A 114 18.51 -6.50 -17.59
C ALA A 114 17.58 -6.46 -18.81
N HIS A 115 17.51 -7.54 -19.58
CA HIS A 115 16.57 -7.71 -20.68
C HIS A 115 15.12 -7.72 -20.16
N ALA A 116 14.86 -8.40 -19.03
CA ALA A 116 13.53 -8.41 -18.41
C ALA A 116 13.09 -6.99 -18.01
N HIS A 117 13.90 -6.27 -17.21
CA HIS A 117 13.60 -4.89 -16.82
C HIS A 117 13.40 -3.98 -18.03
N LYS A 118 14.31 -4.00 -19.02
CA LYS A 118 14.16 -3.16 -20.22
C LYS A 118 12.88 -3.44 -21.01
N THR A 119 12.43 -4.70 -21.02
CA THR A 119 11.21 -5.10 -21.74
C THR A 119 9.96 -4.68 -20.99
N LEU A 120 9.91 -4.98 -19.69
CA LEU A 120 8.76 -4.70 -18.82
C LEU A 120 8.59 -3.22 -18.49
N ASP A 121 9.69 -2.48 -18.37
CA ASP A 121 9.66 -1.03 -18.10
C ASP A 121 9.57 -0.20 -19.41
N GLY A 122 9.49 -0.87 -20.57
CA GLY A 122 9.34 -0.24 -21.88
C GLY A 122 7.94 -0.43 -22.45
N LYS A 123 7.78 -0.10 -23.74
CA LYS A 123 6.48 -0.14 -24.46
C LYS A 123 5.70 -1.45 -24.34
N VAL A 124 6.35 -2.58 -24.05
CA VAL A 124 5.67 -3.87 -23.89
C VAL A 124 4.91 -3.95 -22.56
N GLY A 125 5.37 -3.26 -21.52
CA GLY A 125 4.71 -3.23 -20.22
C GLY A 125 3.81 -2.01 -19.97
N ASP A 126 3.77 -1.04 -20.90
CA ASP A 126 2.79 0.07 -20.92
C ASP A 126 1.42 -0.40 -21.44
#